data_AF-A0A353IMN3-F1
#
_entry.id   AF-A0A353IMN3-F1
#
_cell.length_a   1.000
_cell.length_b   1.000
_cell.length_c   1.000
_cell.angle_alpha   90.00
_cell.angle_beta   90.00
_cell.angle_gamma   90.00
#
_symmetry.space_group_name_H-M   'P 1'
#
loop_
_entity.id
_entity.type
_entity.pdbx_description
1 polymer ?
#
loop_
_entity_poly.entity_id
_entity_poly.type
_entity_poly.pdbx_seq_one_letter_code
_entity_poly.pdbx_strand_id
1 'polypeptide(L)'
;MWSRSRALAVVAVAAVAGLGLAGCGFQPLYGNNTTTATGTRLSEAMSSVDVQPIPGRVGQKVRNELIFANTGGGNAAAPRYRLNIALREQDIQQLVQVTGNA
;
A
#
# COMPACT_ATOMS: atom_id res chain seq x y z
N MET A 1 6.18 -48.49 -25.33
CA MET A 1 6.77 -47.17 -25.71
C MET A 1 5.73 -46.05 -25.82
N TRP A 2 4.47 -46.32 -26.16
CA TRP A 2 3.42 -45.31 -26.38
C TRP A 2 2.83 -44.64 -25.11
N SER A 3 2.95 -45.27 -23.92
CA SER A 3 2.48 -44.68 -22.66
C SER A 3 3.42 -43.58 -22.13
N ARG A 4 4.72 -43.69 -22.39
CA ARG A 4 5.75 -42.73 -21.95
C ARG A 4 5.64 -41.41 -22.71
N SER A 5 5.36 -41.46 -24.01
CA SER A 5 5.10 -40.28 -24.85
C SER A 5 3.80 -39.55 -24.48
N ARG A 6 2.76 -40.29 -24.09
CA ARG A 6 1.50 -39.71 -23.59
C ARG A 6 1.68 -39.05 -22.22
N ALA A 7 2.44 -39.66 -21.32
CA ALA A 7 2.75 -39.08 -20.01
C ALA A 7 3.57 -37.77 -20.15
N LEU A 8 4.56 -37.73 -21.05
CA LEU A 8 5.33 -36.51 -21.31
C LEU A 8 4.47 -35.38 -21.88
N ALA A 9 3.52 -35.69 -22.77
CA ALA A 9 2.59 -34.70 -23.32
C ALA A 9 1.67 -34.10 -22.24
N VAL A 10 1.16 -34.92 -21.30
CA VAL A 10 0.33 -34.44 -20.18
C VAL A 10 1.12 -33.54 -19.24
N VAL A 11 2.36 -33.91 -18.91
CA VAL A 11 3.24 -33.07 -18.08
C VAL A 11 3.55 -31.73 -18.76
N ALA A 12 3.80 -31.74 -20.07
CA ALA A 12 4.05 -30.51 -20.82
C ALA A 12 2.82 -29.58 -20.83
N VAL A 13 1.61 -30.12 -21.05
CA VAL A 13 0.36 -29.33 -21.01
C VAL A 13 0.10 -28.77 -19.61
N ALA A 14 0.32 -29.58 -18.56
CA ALA A 14 0.15 -29.13 -17.18
C ALA A 14 1.16 -28.02 -16.81
N ALA A 15 2.41 -28.11 -17.27
CA ALA A 15 3.42 -27.08 -17.06
C ALA A 15 3.05 -25.76 -17.75
N VAL A 16 2.59 -25.82 -19.01
CA VAL A 16 2.14 -24.62 -19.75
C VAL A 16 0.91 -23.99 -19.09
N ALA A 17 -0.06 -24.80 -18.63
CA ALA A 17 -1.22 -24.32 -17.90
C ALA A 17 -0.84 -23.67 -16.54
N GLY A 18 0.12 -24.26 -15.82
CA GLY A 18 0.64 -23.72 -14.57
C GLY A 18 1.31 -22.35 -14.72
N LEU A 19 2.07 -22.15 -15.80
CA LEU A 19 2.67 -20.85 -16.13
C LEU A 19 1.61 -19.78 -16.47
N GLY A 20 0.50 -20.17 -17.09
CA GLY A 20 -0.61 -19.26 -17.37
C GLY A 20 -1.33 -18.76 -16.12
N LEU A 21 -1.44 -19.61 -15.08
CA LEU A 21 -2.07 -19.25 -13.80
C LEU A 21 -1.21 -18.29 -12.95
N ALA A 22 0.12 -18.38 -13.06
CA ALA A 22 1.04 -17.44 -12.43
C ALA A 22 0.96 -16.02 -13.02
N GLY A 23 0.38 -15.86 -14.22
CA GLY A 23 0.23 -14.59 -14.94
C GLY A 23 -1.00 -13.76 -14.53
N CYS A 24 -1.90 -14.28 -13.70
CA CYS A 24 -3.13 -13.54 -13.33
C CYS A 24 -2.88 -12.32 -12.43
N GLY A 25 -1.65 -12.08 -11.97
CA GLY A 25 -1.19 -10.77 -11.45
C GLY A 25 -1.84 -10.27 -10.16
N PHE A 26 -2.67 -11.08 -9.50
CA PHE A 26 -3.29 -10.70 -8.23
C PHE A 26 -2.26 -10.74 -7.11
N GLN A 27 -1.92 -9.56 -6.61
CA GLN A 27 -1.05 -9.36 -5.46
C GLN A 27 -1.73 -8.37 -4.51
N PRO A 28 -1.68 -8.54 -3.18
CA PRO A 28 -2.13 -7.54 -2.23
C PRO A 28 -1.46 -6.19 -2.48
N LEU A 29 -2.23 -5.11 -2.57
CA LEU A 29 -1.70 -3.75 -2.81
C LEU A 29 -0.59 -3.40 -1.82
N TYR A 30 -0.80 -3.66 -0.52
CA TYR A 30 0.14 -3.31 0.55
C TYR A 30 1.06 -4.47 1.00
N GLY A 31 1.28 -5.47 0.15
CA GLY A 31 2.21 -6.56 0.46
C GLY A 31 3.68 -6.13 0.38
N ASN A 32 4.55 -6.72 1.20
CA ASN A 32 5.99 -6.39 1.23
C ASN A 32 6.71 -6.58 -0.12
N ASN A 33 6.20 -7.49 -0.97
CA ASN A 33 6.76 -7.79 -2.28
C ASN A 33 5.95 -7.18 -3.43
N THR A 34 5.05 -6.24 -3.13
CA THR A 34 4.21 -5.63 -4.15
C THR A 34 4.99 -4.62 -4.98
N THR A 35 4.80 -4.72 -6.28
CA THR A 35 5.43 -3.84 -7.27
C THR A 35 4.38 -2.96 -7.92
N THR A 36 4.78 -1.77 -8.33
CA THR A 36 3.94 -0.88 -9.13
C THR A 36 3.84 -1.41 -10.56
N ALA A 37 2.96 -0.82 -11.37
CA ALA A 37 2.86 -1.15 -12.81
C ALA A 37 4.19 -0.98 -13.57
N THR A 38 5.10 -0.14 -13.05
CA THR A 38 6.44 0.11 -13.62
C THR A 38 7.49 -0.89 -13.10
N GLY A 39 7.12 -1.83 -12.23
CA GLY A 39 8.02 -2.85 -11.67
C GLY A 39 8.85 -2.39 -10.47
N THR A 40 8.70 -1.14 -10.02
CA THR A 40 9.37 -0.66 -8.79
C THR A 40 8.68 -1.22 -7.55
N ARG A 41 9.44 -1.48 -6.47
CA ARG A 41 8.84 -1.84 -5.17
C ARG A 41 7.93 -0.70 -4.70
N LEU A 42 6.74 -1.03 -4.21
CA LEU A 42 5.78 -0.02 -3.75
C LEU A 42 6.36 0.85 -2.62
N SER A 43 7.06 0.24 -1.66
CA SER A 43 7.70 0.96 -0.55
C SER A 43 8.71 2.00 -1.02
N GLU A 44 9.46 1.71 -2.07
CA GLU A 44 10.42 2.65 -2.66
C GLU A 44 9.72 3.77 -3.45
N ALA A 45 8.60 3.46 -4.10
CA ALA A 45 7.78 4.50 -4.72
C ALA A 45 7.17 5.44 -3.67
N MET A 46 6.66 4.89 -2.56
CA MET A 46 6.06 5.66 -1.47
C MET A 46 7.07 6.53 -0.72
N SER A 47 8.31 6.05 -0.51
CA SER A 47 9.35 6.83 0.14
C SER A 47 9.83 8.06 -0.66
N SER A 48 9.45 8.15 -1.95
CA SER A 48 9.74 9.30 -2.82
C SER A 48 8.67 10.41 -2.79
N VAL A 49 7.67 10.28 -1.93
CA VAL A 49 6.61 11.30 -1.76
C VAL A 49 7.03 12.31 -0.69
N ASP A 50 7.18 13.57 -1.09
CA ASP A 50 7.47 14.68 -0.19
C ASP A 50 6.19 15.27 0.41
N VAL A 51 6.00 15.07 1.72
CA VAL A 51 4.85 15.59 2.47
C VAL A 51 5.14 17.01 2.94
N GLN A 52 4.47 17.96 2.29
CA GLN A 52 4.64 19.38 2.59
C GLN A 52 4.18 19.73 4.01
N PRO A 53 4.68 20.83 4.60
CA PRO A 53 4.24 21.29 5.90
C PRO A 53 2.71 21.45 5.97
N ILE A 54 2.09 20.85 6.99
CA ILE A 54 0.66 21.00 7.29
C ILE A 54 0.54 21.88 8.55
N PRO A 55 -0.24 22.98 8.50
CA PRO A 55 -0.33 23.91 9.62
C PRO A 55 -1.05 23.30 10.84
N GLY A 56 -0.72 23.82 12.02
CA GLY A 56 -1.36 23.43 13.28
C GLY A 56 -0.83 22.13 13.89
N ARG A 57 -1.18 21.88 15.15
CA ARG A 57 -0.69 20.71 15.91
C ARG A 57 -1.17 19.38 15.32
N VAL A 58 -2.44 19.33 14.91
CA VAL A 58 -3.01 18.14 14.25
C VAL A 58 -2.33 17.93 12.90
N GLY A 59 -2.11 18.99 12.12
CA GLY A 59 -1.38 18.93 10.86
C GLY A 59 0.02 18.35 11.00
N GLN A 60 0.78 18.78 12.01
CA GLN A 60 2.12 18.23 12.27
C GLN A 60 2.08 16.74 12.62
N LYS A 61 1.11 16.30 13.43
CA LYS A 61 0.93 14.86 13.72
C LYS A 61 0.63 14.08 12.45
N VAL A 62 -0.34 14.52 11.66
CA VAL A 62 -0.71 13.87 10.39
C VAL A 62 0.49 13.79 9.46
N ARG A 63 1.27 14.86 9.33
CA ARG A 63 2.50 14.87 8.52
C ARG A 63 3.50 13.83 9.00
N ASN A 64 3.75 13.74 10.30
CA ASN A 64 4.72 12.79 10.86
C ASN A 64 4.28 11.34 10.61
N GLU A 65 2.99 11.04 10.80
CA GLU A 65 2.45 9.70 10.51
C GLU A 65 2.52 9.36 9.03
N LEU A 66 2.27 10.31 8.12
CA LEU A 66 2.41 10.09 6.68
C LEU A 66 3.86 9.83 6.27
N ILE A 67 4.81 10.58 6.83
CA ILE A 67 6.24 10.33 6.60
C ILE A 67 6.60 8.93 7.08
N PHE A 68 6.19 8.56 8.29
CA PHE A 68 6.46 7.24 8.85
C PHE A 68 5.82 6.12 8.02
N ALA A 69 4.56 6.27 7.60
CA ALA A 69 3.87 5.29 6.77
C ALA A 69 4.55 5.10 5.40
N ASN A 70 5.10 6.17 4.82
CA ASN A 70 5.75 6.12 3.52
C ASN A 70 7.19 5.58 3.57
N THR A 71 7.93 5.81 4.66
CA THR A 71 9.34 5.41 4.78
C THR A 71 9.59 4.23 5.73
N GLY A 72 8.59 3.81 6.49
CA GLY A 72 8.74 2.82 7.56
C GLY A 72 9.69 3.25 8.69
N GLY A 73 9.90 4.57 8.85
CA GLY A 73 10.90 5.14 9.77
C GLY A 73 12.32 5.21 9.21
N GLY A 74 12.54 4.78 7.95
CA GLY A 74 13.79 4.96 7.23
C GLY A 74 13.98 6.36 6.65
N ASN A 75 15.10 6.56 5.95
CA ASN A 75 15.38 7.80 5.24
C ASN A 75 14.42 8.01 4.06
N ALA A 76 14.01 9.25 3.84
CA ALA A 76 13.25 9.62 2.64
C ALA A 76 14.12 9.44 1.38
N ALA A 77 13.53 8.92 0.30
CA ALA A 77 14.19 8.86 -0.99
C ALA A 77 14.19 10.24 -1.66
N ALA A 78 14.92 10.37 -2.77
CA ALA A 78 14.86 11.58 -3.57
C ALA A 78 13.41 11.86 -4.02
N PRO A 79 12.86 13.05 -3.75
CA PRO A 79 11.44 13.32 -3.93
C PRO A 79 11.07 13.36 -5.41
N ARG A 80 10.08 12.55 -5.79
CA ARG A 80 9.51 12.52 -7.15
C ARG A 80 8.11 13.13 -7.20
N TYR A 81 7.41 13.12 -6.06
CA TYR A 81 6.05 13.63 -5.92
C TYR A 81 5.97 14.60 -4.75
N ARG A 82 5.04 15.56 -4.82
CA ARG A 82 4.72 16.48 -3.71
C ARG A 82 3.27 16.30 -3.27
N LEU A 83 3.08 16.12 -1.98
CA LEU A 83 1.77 15.99 -1.35
C LEU A 83 1.44 17.28 -0.57
N ASN A 84 0.47 18.03 -1.09
CA ASN A 84 -0.11 19.21 -0.43
C ASN A 84 -1.44 18.83 0.22
N ILE A 85 -1.62 19.18 1.50
CA ILE A 85 -2.82 18.82 2.26
C ILE A 85 -3.43 20.07 2.88
N ALA A 86 -4.72 20.27 2.65
CA ALA A 86 -5.54 21.25 3.37
C ALA A 86 -6.37 20.52 4.43
N LEU A 87 -6.04 20.75 5.70
CA LEU A 87 -6.69 20.07 6.83
C LEU A 87 -7.84 20.93 7.39
N ARG A 88 -9.00 20.29 7.64
CA ARG A 88 -10.14 20.90 8.35
C ARG A 88 -10.46 20.06 9.57
N GLU A 89 -10.56 20.72 10.72
CA GLU A 89 -10.93 20.13 12.00
C GLU A 89 -12.31 20.64 12.42
N GLN A 90 -13.12 19.77 13.02
CA GLN A 90 -14.42 20.11 13.59
C GLN A 90 -14.52 19.49 14.97
N ASP A 91 -14.73 20.31 15.99
CA ASP A 91 -15.04 19.88 17.35
C ASP A 91 -16.56 19.95 17.53
N ILE A 92 -17.20 18.79 17.68
CA ILE A 92 -18.63 18.67 17.94
C ILE A 92 -18.84 18.39 19.42
N GLN A 93 -19.34 19.41 20.13
CA GLN A 93 -19.75 19.31 21.51
C GLN A 93 -20.90 18.30 21.63
N GLN A 94 -20.59 17.07 22.03
CA GLN A 94 -21.63 16.10 22.36
C GLN A 94 -22.23 16.47 23.72
N LEU A 95 -23.46 16.95 23.70
CA LEU A 95 -24.24 17.23 24.90
C LEU A 95 -24.67 15.89 25.53
N VAL A 96 -23.91 15.38 26.49
CA VAL A 96 -24.36 14.26 27.33
C VAL A 96 -25.32 14.83 28.37
N GLN A 97 -26.63 14.57 28.21
CA GLN A 97 -27.60 14.81 29.30
C GLN A 97 -27.34 13.80 30.41
N VAL A 98 -26.64 14.21 31.45
CA VAL A 98 -26.63 13.50 32.72
C VAL A 98 -27.95 13.84 33.43
N THR A 99 -29.04 13.16 33.05
CA THR A 99 -30.26 13.15 33.86
C THR A 99 -30.03 12.18 35.02
N GLY A 100 -29.37 12.66 36.06
CA GLY A 100 -29.23 11.98 37.34
C GLY A 100 -30.16 12.62 38.35
N ASN A 101 -31.29 11.97 38.62
CA ASN A 101 -32.21 12.33 39.68
C ASN A 101 -31.52 11.95 41.01
N ALA A 102 -31.17 12.96 41.81
CA ALA A 102 -30.74 12.78 43.19
C ALA A 102 -31.92 12.34 44.08
#